data_AF-A0A351BL03-F1
#
_entry.id   AF-A0A351BL03-F1
#
_cell.length_a   1.000
_cell.length_b   1.000
_cell.length_c   1.000
_cell.angle_alpha   90.00
_cell.angle_beta   90.00
_cell.angle_gamma   90.00
#
_symmetry.space_group_name_H-M   'P 1'
#
loop_
_entity.id
_entity.type
_entity.pdbx_description
1 polymer ?
#
loop_
_entity_poly.entity_id
_entity_poly.type
_entity_poly.pdbx_seq_one_letter_code
_entity_poly.pdbx_strand_id
1 'polypeptide(L)'
;MARIRTIKPEFWTAEQVMELSRDARLLFIGMWNFCDDMGVHPAAYKTLKAEVFPGDDITSDDVKRMVGEIIQQGLLGEFEHEGRGWWYVTGWKHQLINRPSTSRYPRPPRVAPLPLAAGPDGPSGKGLDDSAETETAAVDNCSTHDECAVVHGVLTEDSLRTHGVLTEDSLPEGKGRERKGKEKTTPDHQASSEVQARPDPPAAVAADRFDAARFLVEQGADQQTAADYLELRKAKKAASTRTALRAVVAEAAKAGIPVGVALTTCCARGWAGFKADWVEPKPRDGPAKAAKFDPVAHVNRNRIRQSETANIIDITAERLA
;
A
#
# COMPACT_ATOMS: atom_id res chain seq x y z
N MET A 1 -13.62 -8.06 -7.48
CA MET A 1 -13.91 -6.61 -7.52
C MET A 1 -12.56 -5.97 -7.68
N ALA A 2 -12.40 -5.11 -8.69
CA ALA A 2 -11.12 -4.47 -8.93
C ALA A 2 -10.71 -3.64 -7.70
N ARG A 3 -9.43 -3.70 -7.34
CA ARG A 3 -8.83 -2.97 -6.23
C ARG A 3 -7.61 -2.21 -6.73
N ILE A 4 -7.38 -1.02 -6.20
CA ILE A 4 -6.13 -0.29 -6.43
C ILE A 4 -4.98 -1.13 -5.84
N ARG A 5 -3.94 -1.35 -6.65
CA ARG A 5 -2.69 -2.00 -6.24
C ARG A 5 -1.52 -1.05 -6.43
N THR A 6 -0.49 -1.21 -5.62
CA THR A 6 0.69 -0.35 -5.67
C THR A 6 1.73 -0.93 -6.62
N ILE A 7 2.25 -0.09 -7.52
CA ILE A 7 3.47 -0.38 -8.28
C ILE A 7 4.63 0.20 -7.48
N LYS A 8 5.52 -0.66 -6.98
CA LYS A 8 6.68 -0.22 -6.21
C LYS A 8 7.85 0.14 -7.14
N PRO A 9 8.78 1.03 -6.74
CA PRO A 9 9.94 1.38 -7.56
C PRO A 9 10.76 0.16 -8.00
N GLU A 10 10.90 -0.85 -7.14
CA GLU A 10 11.68 -2.06 -7.41
C GLU A 10 11.13 -2.89 -8.57
N PHE A 11 9.87 -2.67 -8.96
CA PHE A 11 9.27 -3.28 -10.14
C PHE A 11 10.05 -2.93 -11.41
N TRP A 12 10.47 -1.66 -11.54
CA TRP A 12 11.11 -1.16 -12.76
C TRP A 12 12.56 -1.65 -12.93
N THR A 13 13.20 -2.02 -11.82
CA THR A 13 14.59 -2.48 -11.77
C THR A 13 14.70 -4.00 -11.64
N ALA A 14 13.58 -4.72 -11.53
CA ALA A 14 13.59 -6.17 -11.45
C ALA A 14 13.97 -6.77 -12.81
N GLU A 15 15.05 -7.56 -12.85
CA GLU A 15 15.59 -8.18 -14.06
C GLU A 15 14.52 -8.98 -14.83
N GLN A 16 13.75 -9.79 -14.13
CA GLN A 16 12.63 -10.56 -14.70
C GLN A 16 11.60 -9.68 -15.43
N VAL A 17 11.37 -8.45 -14.93
CA VAL A 17 10.43 -7.49 -15.53
C VAL A 17 11.08 -6.80 -16.72
N MET A 18 12.40 -6.56 -16.67
CA MET A 18 13.17 -5.97 -17.76
C MET A 18 13.22 -6.87 -19.00
N GLU A 19 13.15 -8.19 -18.81
CA GLU A 19 13.07 -9.18 -19.91
C GLU A 19 11.69 -9.27 -20.58
N LEU A 20 10.63 -8.72 -19.96
CA LEU A 20 9.30 -8.69 -20.56
C LEU A 20 9.19 -7.62 -21.66
N SER A 21 8.40 -7.90 -22.69
CA SER A 21 7.97 -6.87 -23.64
C SER A 21 7.20 -5.75 -22.92
N ARG A 22 7.23 -4.53 -23.46
CA ARG A 22 6.55 -3.36 -22.87
C ARG A 22 5.09 -3.66 -22.55
N ASP A 23 4.39 -4.27 -23.49
CA ASP A 23 2.96 -4.52 -23.35
C ASP A 23 2.68 -5.67 -22.37
N ALA A 24 3.57 -6.66 -22.26
CA ALA A 24 3.50 -7.68 -21.20
C ALA A 24 3.73 -7.09 -19.80
N ARG A 25 4.62 -6.09 -19.64
CA ARG A 25 4.77 -5.36 -18.36
C ARG A 25 3.47 -4.64 -17.99
N LEU A 26 2.84 -3.96 -18.96
CA LEU A 26 1.54 -3.29 -18.76
C LEU A 26 0.43 -4.29 -18.43
N LEU A 27 0.40 -5.44 -19.11
CA LEU A 27 -0.54 -6.52 -18.83
C LEU A 27 -0.39 -7.02 -17.39
N PHE A 28 0.85 -7.24 -16.96
CA PHE A 28 1.16 -7.76 -15.62
C PHE A 28 0.73 -6.79 -14.51
N ILE A 29 1.08 -5.50 -14.60
CA ILE A 29 0.63 -4.50 -13.61
C ILE A 29 -0.89 -4.29 -13.65
N GLY A 30 -1.49 -4.35 -14.84
CA GLY A 30 -2.94 -4.22 -15.02
C GLY A 30 -3.70 -5.35 -14.31
N MET A 31 -3.23 -6.59 -14.50
CA MET A 31 -3.81 -7.80 -13.90
C MET A 31 -3.91 -7.72 -12.37
N TRP A 32 -2.94 -7.10 -11.69
CA TRP A 32 -2.94 -7.03 -10.23
C TRP A 32 -4.23 -6.42 -9.65
N ASN A 33 -4.83 -5.46 -10.37
CA ASN A 33 -6.06 -4.82 -9.94
C ASN A 33 -7.25 -5.80 -9.89
N PHE A 34 -7.22 -6.82 -10.74
CA PHE A 34 -8.29 -7.80 -10.90
C PHE A 34 -8.03 -9.11 -10.13
N CYS A 35 -6.78 -9.36 -9.70
CA CYS A 35 -6.45 -10.42 -8.77
C CYS A 35 -7.15 -10.26 -7.41
N ASP A 36 -7.52 -11.38 -6.80
CA ASP A 36 -8.02 -11.38 -5.42
C ASP A 36 -6.89 -11.10 -4.40
N ASP A 37 -7.24 -11.13 -3.11
CA ASP A 37 -6.28 -10.86 -2.04
C ASP A 37 -5.20 -11.96 -1.92
N MET A 38 -5.36 -13.10 -2.59
CA MET A 38 -4.34 -14.15 -2.67
C MET A 38 -3.50 -14.07 -3.96
N GLY A 39 -3.75 -13.08 -4.82
CA GLY A 39 -3.02 -12.89 -6.06
C GLY A 39 -3.48 -13.82 -7.18
N VAL A 40 -4.70 -14.35 -7.07
CA VAL A 40 -5.25 -15.31 -8.02
C VAL A 40 -6.17 -14.61 -9.01
N HIS A 41 -6.11 -15.03 -10.26
CA HIS A 41 -6.93 -14.57 -11.37
C HIS A 41 -7.43 -15.75 -12.22
N PRO A 42 -8.65 -15.76 -12.75
CA PRO A 42 -9.08 -16.79 -13.70
C PRO A 42 -8.18 -16.83 -14.96
N ALA A 43 -7.83 -18.02 -15.46
CA ALA A 43 -7.07 -18.16 -16.69
C ALA A 43 -7.95 -17.94 -17.93
N ALA A 44 -8.28 -16.68 -18.21
CA ALA A 44 -9.18 -16.28 -19.29
C ALA A 44 -8.63 -15.10 -20.09
N TYR A 45 -7.96 -15.39 -21.21
CA TYR A 45 -7.29 -14.38 -22.04
C TYR A 45 -8.21 -13.28 -22.57
N LYS A 46 -9.43 -13.64 -23.01
CA LYS A 46 -10.42 -12.66 -23.51
C LYS A 46 -10.89 -11.71 -22.42
N THR A 47 -11.09 -12.22 -21.21
CA THR A 47 -11.49 -11.41 -20.05
C THR A 47 -10.36 -10.47 -19.66
N LEU A 48 -9.14 -10.99 -19.54
CA LEU A 48 -7.97 -10.19 -19.20
C LEU A 48 -7.68 -9.10 -20.24
N LYS A 49 -7.86 -9.40 -21.54
CA LYS A 49 -7.81 -8.41 -22.63
C LYS A 49 -8.80 -7.28 -22.36
N ALA A 50 -10.07 -7.62 -22.10
CA ALA A 50 -11.11 -6.62 -21.88
C ALA A 50 -10.89 -5.80 -20.60
N GLU A 51 -10.24 -6.37 -19.59
CA GLU A 51 -9.93 -5.70 -18.32
C GLU A 51 -8.76 -4.72 -18.44
N VAL A 52 -7.70 -5.09 -19.15
CA VAL A 52 -6.47 -4.29 -19.22
C VAL A 52 -6.39 -3.44 -20.49
N PHE A 53 -6.92 -3.94 -21.60
CA PHE A 53 -6.82 -3.33 -22.94
C PHE A 53 -8.19 -3.24 -23.64
N PRO A 54 -9.22 -2.61 -23.02
CA PRO A 54 -10.57 -2.59 -23.58
C PRO A 54 -10.67 -1.89 -24.94
N GLY A 55 -9.86 -0.86 -25.18
CA GLY A 55 -9.89 -0.03 -26.40
C GLY A 55 -8.76 -0.30 -27.39
N ASP A 56 -7.76 -1.10 -27.01
CA ASP A 56 -6.59 -1.32 -27.84
C ASP A 56 -6.82 -2.43 -28.88
N ASP A 57 -6.15 -2.29 -30.02
CA ASP A 57 -6.08 -3.26 -31.11
C ASP A 57 -5.09 -4.40 -30.74
N ILE A 58 -5.41 -5.08 -29.65
CA ILE A 58 -4.66 -6.23 -29.11
C ILE A 58 -5.59 -7.44 -29.18
N THR A 59 -5.12 -8.53 -29.79
CA THR A 59 -5.92 -9.76 -29.89
C THR A 59 -5.84 -10.60 -28.62
N SER A 60 -6.73 -11.57 -28.44
CA SER A 60 -6.60 -12.53 -27.33
C SER A 60 -5.35 -13.41 -27.45
N ASP A 61 -4.85 -13.62 -28.67
CA ASP A 61 -3.64 -14.40 -28.92
C ASP A 61 -2.38 -13.60 -28.54
N ASP A 62 -2.39 -12.28 -28.72
CA ASP A 62 -1.35 -11.40 -28.18
C ASP A 62 -1.32 -11.46 -26.65
N VAL A 63 -2.48 -11.41 -25.99
CA VAL A 63 -2.56 -11.57 -24.54
C VAL A 63 -2.05 -12.94 -24.11
N LYS A 64 -2.36 -14.01 -24.86
CA LYS A 64 -1.81 -15.34 -24.60
C LYS A 64 -0.29 -15.38 -24.71
N ARG A 65 0.29 -14.74 -25.72
CA ARG A 65 1.75 -14.60 -25.87
C ARG A 65 2.36 -13.83 -24.70
N MET A 66 1.78 -12.68 -24.34
CA MET A 66 2.24 -11.87 -23.20
C MET A 66 2.16 -12.62 -21.87
N VAL A 67 1.09 -13.37 -21.62
CA VAL A 67 0.98 -14.25 -20.43
C VAL A 67 2.07 -15.32 -20.46
N GLY A 68 2.36 -15.91 -21.63
CA GLY A 68 3.46 -16.84 -21.81
C GLY A 68 4.82 -16.25 -21.43
N GLU A 69 5.11 -15.01 -21.84
CA GLU A 69 6.32 -14.28 -21.45
C GLU A 69 6.41 -14.12 -19.92
N ILE A 70 5.32 -13.73 -19.26
CA ILE A 70 5.28 -13.54 -17.80
C ILE A 70 5.46 -14.86 -17.05
N ILE A 71 4.87 -15.96 -17.55
CA ILE A 71 5.04 -17.30 -16.98
C ILE A 71 6.48 -17.79 -17.17
N GLN A 72 7.08 -17.56 -18.34
CA GLN A 72 8.47 -17.94 -18.62
C GLN A 72 9.44 -17.24 -17.67
N GLN A 73 9.18 -15.98 -17.33
CA GLN A 73 9.96 -15.24 -16.33
C GLN A 73 9.65 -15.67 -14.88
N GLY A 74 8.71 -16.59 -14.64
CA GLY A 74 8.36 -17.07 -13.30
C GLY A 74 7.59 -16.06 -12.43
N LEU A 75 7.08 -14.98 -13.04
CA LEU A 75 6.30 -13.94 -12.35
C LEU A 75 4.83 -14.36 -12.16
N LEU A 76 4.36 -15.28 -13.01
CA LEU A 76 3.03 -15.86 -12.97
C LEU A 76 3.14 -17.39 -13.01
N GLY A 77 2.30 -18.08 -12.26
CA GLY A 77 2.10 -19.52 -12.36
C GLY A 77 0.69 -19.85 -12.80
N GLU A 78 0.52 -21.00 -13.46
CA GLU A 78 -0.78 -21.53 -13.85
C GLU A 78 -1.08 -22.82 -13.05
N PHE A 79 -2.33 -23.00 -12.66
CA PHE A 79 -2.80 -24.22 -12.03
C PHE A 79 -4.25 -24.50 -12.38
N GLU A 80 -4.66 -25.75 -12.25
CA GLU A 80 -6.03 -26.17 -12.49
C GLU A 80 -6.73 -26.51 -11.17
N HIS A 81 -8.00 -26.12 -11.05
CA HIS A 81 -8.86 -26.51 -9.96
C HIS A 81 -10.28 -26.68 -10.47
N GLU A 82 -10.89 -27.84 -10.19
CA GLU A 82 -12.24 -28.21 -10.63
C GLU A 82 -12.46 -28.06 -12.15
N GLY A 83 -11.49 -28.46 -12.97
CA GLY A 83 -11.60 -28.40 -14.44
C GLY A 83 -11.43 -26.99 -15.03
N ARG A 84 -11.02 -26.00 -14.24
CA ARG A 84 -10.77 -24.63 -14.68
C ARG A 84 -9.35 -24.20 -14.39
N GLY A 85 -8.73 -23.51 -15.35
CA GLY A 85 -7.42 -22.90 -15.20
C GLY A 85 -7.47 -21.60 -14.40
N TRP A 86 -6.42 -21.37 -13.63
CA TRP A 86 -6.21 -20.20 -12.79
C TRP A 86 -4.77 -19.76 -12.90
N TRP A 87 -4.55 -18.44 -12.87
CA TRP A 87 -3.23 -17.85 -12.72
C TRP A 87 -3.04 -17.34 -11.31
N TYR A 88 -1.81 -17.39 -10.82
CA TYR A 88 -1.42 -16.76 -9.56
C TYR A 88 -0.08 -16.06 -9.70
N VAL A 89 0.05 -14.91 -9.05
CA VAL A 89 1.31 -14.18 -9.00
C VAL A 89 2.22 -14.81 -7.95
N THR A 90 3.39 -15.32 -8.37
CA THR A 90 4.31 -16.10 -7.52
C THR A 90 4.84 -15.30 -6.31
N GLY A 91 5.06 -14.00 -6.50
CA GLY A 91 5.57 -13.06 -5.49
C GLY A 91 4.51 -12.19 -4.79
N TRP A 92 3.24 -12.61 -4.68
CA TRP A 92 2.14 -11.73 -4.25
C TRP A 92 2.29 -11.02 -2.89
N LYS A 93 3.20 -11.48 -2.03
CA LYS A 93 3.55 -10.82 -0.75
C LYS A 93 4.01 -9.36 -0.91
N HIS A 94 4.35 -8.92 -2.12
CA HIS A 94 4.69 -7.53 -2.40
C HIS A 94 3.50 -6.58 -2.24
N GLN A 95 2.25 -7.05 -2.33
CA GLN A 95 1.05 -6.23 -2.16
C GLN A 95 0.62 -6.13 -0.69
N LEU A 96 0.49 -4.90 -0.18
CA LEU A 96 -0.04 -4.66 1.16
C LEU A 96 -1.58 -4.64 1.13
N ILE A 97 -2.21 -5.64 1.76
CA ILE A 97 -3.66 -5.78 1.74
C ILE A 97 -4.25 -5.16 3.01
N ASN A 98 -4.90 -4.01 2.85
CA ASN A 98 -5.69 -3.39 3.91
C ASN A 98 -7.17 -3.78 3.77
N ARG A 99 -7.80 -4.19 4.88
CA ARG A 99 -9.17 -4.74 4.93
C ARG A 99 -9.32 -5.96 4.00
N PRO A 100 -8.73 -7.11 4.40
CA PRO A 100 -8.78 -8.32 3.61
C PRO A 100 -10.23 -8.75 3.39
N SER A 101 -10.50 -9.21 2.17
CA SER A 101 -11.73 -9.90 1.81
C SER A 101 -11.52 -11.40 1.79
N THR A 102 -12.60 -12.16 1.96
CA THR A 102 -12.58 -13.61 1.76
C THR A 102 -12.11 -13.91 0.35
N SER A 103 -11.13 -14.82 0.23
CA SER A 103 -10.62 -15.32 -1.06
C SER A 103 -11.78 -15.80 -1.91
N ARG A 104 -11.84 -15.34 -3.16
CA ARG A 104 -12.90 -15.73 -4.09
C ARG A 104 -12.50 -16.94 -4.90
N TYR A 105 -11.20 -17.14 -5.05
CA TYR A 105 -10.62 -18.14 -5.93
C TYR A 105 -9.92 -19.24 -5.14
N PRO A 106 -9.67 -20.40 -5.78
CA PRO A 106 -9.00 -21.52 -5.16
C PRO A 106 -7.61 -21.16 -4.67
N ARG A 107 -7.14 -21.86 -3.64
CA ARG A 107 -5.81 -21.62 -3.09
C ARG A 107 -4.75 -22.08 -4.10
N PRO A 108 -3.78 -21.23 -4.47
CA PRO A 108 -2.73 -21.64 -5.40
C PRO A 108 -1.82 -22.68 -4.75
N PRO A 109 -1.20 -23.57 -5.53
CA PRO A 109 -0.22 -24.53 -5.03
C PRO A 109 0.97 -23.78 -4.42
N ARG A 110 1.56 -24.34 -3.36
CA ARG A 110 2.73 -23.74 -2.69
C ARG A 110 4.02 -23.76 -3.53
N VAL A 111 4.01 -24.43 -4.67
CA VAL A 111 5.17 -24.61 -5.54
C VAL A 111 5.20 -23.48 -6.57
N ALA A 112 5.60 -22.28 -6.14
CA ALA A 112 6.14 -21.32 -7.09
C ALA A 112 7.56 -21.80 -7.43
N PRO A 113 7.90 -22.01 -8.71
CA PRO A 113 9.29 -22.15 -9.11
C PRO A 113 10.06 -20.94 -8.56
N LEU A 114 11.22 -21.18 -7.95
CA LEU A 114 12.08 -20.06 -7.53
C LEU A 114 12.40 -19.24 -8.78
N PRO A 115 12.30 -17.89 -8.72
CA PRO A 115 12.67 -17.04 -9.84
C PRO A 115 14.12 -17.34 -10.25
N LEU A 116 14.34 -17.59 -11.55
CA LEU A 116 15.59 -18.12 -12.11
C LEU A 116 16.80 -17.15 -12.03
N ALA A 117 16.66 -16.00 -11.37
CA ALA A 117 17.68 -14.95 -11.30
C ALA A 117 17.78 -14.31 -9.89
N ALA A 118 17.71 -15.12 -8.84
CA ALA A 118 18.28 -14.70 -7.56
C ALA A 118 19.73 -15.23 -7.51
N GLY A 119 20.69 -14.37 -7.84
CA GLY A 119 22.09 -14.62 -7.51
C GLY A 119 22.24 -14.90 -6.00
N PRO A 120 23.22 -15.72 -5.59
CA PRO A 120 23.38 -16.06 -4.18
C PRO A 120 23.92 -14.86 -3.41
N ASP A 121 23.01 -14.06 -2.85
CA ASP A 121 23.39 -13.11 -1.81
C ASP A 121 23.71 -13.88 -0.52
N GLY A 122 24.95 -13.67 -0.06
CA GLY A 122 25.63 -14.43 0.98
C GLY A 122 25.02 -14.39 2.39
N PRO A 123 25.63 -15.14 3.32
CA PRO A 123 24.95 -15.75 4.45
C PRO A 123 24.75 -14.79 5.62
N SER A 124 23.60 -14.87 6.26
CA SER A 124 23.43 -14.47 7.66
C SER A 124 22.73 -15.61 8.39
N GLY A 125 23.49 -16.25 9.27
CA GLY A 125 23.25 -17.60 9.77
C GLY A 125 22.08 -17.77 10.73
N LYS A 126 21.64 -19.04 10.77
CA LYS A 126 21.00 -19.83 11.84
C LYS A 126 20.40 -21.04 11.10
N GLY A 127 21.09 -22.16 10.95
CA GLY A 127 21.52 -23.05 12.03
C GLY A 127 20.37 -24.02 12.32
N LEU A 128 20.40 -25.20 11.69
CA LEU A 128 20.09 -26.52 12.26
C LEU A 128 20.25 -27.60 11.17
N ASP A 129 20.91 -28.67 11.58
CA ASP A 129 21.03 -30.04 11.05
C ASP A 129 20.00 -30.53 10.00
N ASP A 130 20.42 -31.30 8.98
CA ASP A 130 20.71 -32.74 9.07
C ASP A 130 21.17 -33.31 7.70
N SER A 131 21.90 -34.40 7.83
CA SER A 131 22.69 -35.25 6.94
C SER A 131 22.06 -35.73 5.63
N ALA A 132 22.85 -35.75 4.54
CA ALA A 132 22.94 -36.89 3.61
C ALA A 132 24.14 -36.73 2.65
N GLU A 133 25.01 -37.74 2.66
CA GLU A 133 26.20 -37.91 1.83
C GLU A 133 25.85 -38.32 0.40
N THR A 134 26.64 -37.90 -0.60
CA THR A 134 27.15 -38.83 -1.62
C THR A 134 28.42 -38.29 -2.28
N GLU A 135 29.39 -39.18 -2.42
CA GLU A 135 30.78 -38.96 -2.81
C GLU A 135 31.01 -38.79 -4.32
N THR A 136 31.93 -37.87 -4.63
CA THR A 136 33.08 -37.94 -5.56
C THR A 136 32.96 -38.53 -6.98
N ALA A 137 33.41 -37.74 -7.98
CA ALA A 137 34.49 -38.14 -8.89
C ALA A 137 35.06 -36.90 -9.61
N ALA A 138 36.37 -36.67 -9.43
CA ALA A 138 37.18 -35.63 -10.05
C ALA A 138 37.92 -36.15 -11.29
N VAL A 139 38.13 -35.29 -12.29
CA VAL A 139 39.29 -35.21 -13.21
C VAL A 139 39.01 -34.04 -14.20
N ASP A 140 39.97 -33.30 -14.76
CA ASP A 140 41.24 -32.71 -14.32
C ASP A 140 41.64 -31.71 -15.44
N ASN A 141 42.46 -30.71 -15.08
CA ASN A 141 43.31 -29.85 -15.93
C ASN A 141 42.68 -28.70 -16.79
N CYS A 142 42.95 -27.40 -16.54
CA CYS A 142 44.19 -26.58 -16.75
C CYS A 142 44.34 -26.17 -18.24
N SER A 143 44.64 -24.94 -18.69
CA SER A 143 45.39 -23.83 -18.11
C SER A 143 45.30 -22.55 -18.99
N THR A 144 45.91 -21.46 -18.50
CA THR A 144 46.47 -20.26 -19.17
C THR A 144 45.72 -18.91 -19.10
N HIS A 145 46.25 -18.05 -18.20
CA HIS A 145 46.60 -16.62 -18.32
C HIS A 145 45.93 -15.75 -19.40
N ASP A 146 45.38 -14.60 -18.99
CA ASP A 146 46.09 -13.32 -19.16
C ASP A 146 45.53 -12.22 -18.24
N GLU A 147 46.42 -11.42 -17.68
CA GLU A 147 46.16 -10.22 -16.87
C GLU A 147 45.66 -9.05 -17.73
N CYS A 148 44.76 -8.22 -17.21
CA CYS A 148 44.94 -6.77 -17.33
C CYS A 148 44.06 -5.99 -16.34
N ALA A 149 44.71 -5.32 -15.41
CA ALA A 149 44.14 -4.33 -14.52
C ALA A 149 44.13 -2.94 -15.18
N VAL A 150 42.99 -2.23 -15.14
CA VAL A 150 42.95 -0.76 -15.29
C VAL A 150 41.96 -0.13 -14.31
N VAL A 151 42.52 0.24 -13.15
CA VAL A 151 42.39 1.49 -12.38
C VAL A 151 41.34 2.55 -12.81
N HIS A 152 40.42 2.79 -11.86
CA HIS A 152 39.79 4.05 -11.40
C HIS A 152 39.10 5.04 -12.36
N GLY A 153 37.81 5.26 -12.08
CA GLY A 153 37.07 6.49 -12.40
C GLY A 153 36.00 6.76 -11.34
N VAL A 154 36.39 7.40 -10.24
CA VAL A 154 35.49 7.91 -9.19
C VAL A 154 34.84 9.19 -9.71
N LEU A 155 33.52 9.20 -9.86
CA LEU A 155 32.73 10.43 -9.97
C LEU A 155 31.65 10.41 -8.88
N THR A 156 31.95 11.19 -7.85
CA THR A 156 31.04 11.61 -6.79
C THR A 156 30.11 12.70 -7.33
N GLU A 157 28.80 12.46 -7.31
CA GLU A 157 27.83 13.55 -7.23
C GLU A 157 26.54 13.10 -6.54
N ASP A 158 26.32 13.69 -5.36
CA ASP A 158 25.11 13.62 -4.56
C ASP A 158 23.98 14.40 -5.24
N SER A 159 23.00 13.70 -5.82
CA SER A 159 21.77 14.33 -6.33
C SER A 159 20.66 14.29 -5.28
N LEU A 160 20.67 15.30 -4.41
CA LEU A 160 19.50 15.69 -3.62
C LEU A 160 18.48 16.35 -4.55
N ARG A 161 17.33 15.69 -4.79
CA ARG A 161 16.14 16.35 -5.31
C ARG A 161 14.99 16.25 -4.32
N THR A 162 14.75 17.40 -3.71
CA THR A 162 13.68 17.80 -2.81
C THR A 162 12.30 17.76 -3.46
N HIS A 163 11.32 17.38 -2.66
CA HIS A 163 9.88 17.28 -2.90
C HIS A 163 9.26 18.45 -3.68
N GLY A 164 8.44 18.11 -4.68
CA GLY A 164 7.42 18.99 -5.25
C GLY A 164 6.07 18.78 -4.55
N VAL A 165 5.64 19.81 -3.83
CA VAL A 165 4.33 19.93 -3.17
C VAL A 165 3.28 20.27 -4.22
N LEU A 166 2.23 19.46 -4.33
CA LEU A 166 0.99 19.83 -5.00
C LEU A 166 -0.11 19.98 -3.94
N THR A 167 -0.45 21.24 -3.68
CA THR A 167 -1.69 21.67 -3.05
C THR A 167 -2.79 21.70 -4.09
N GLU A 168 -3.97 21.13 -3.78
CA GLU A 168 -5.30 21.74 -3.98
C GLU A 168 -6.42 20.72 -3.68
N ASP A 169 -6.96 20.84 -2.47
CA ASP A 169 -8.38 20.89 -2.06
C ASP A 169 -9.42 20.04 -2.79
N SER A 170 -9.73 18.87 -2.20
CA SER A 170 -10.98 18.12 -2.43
C SER A 170 -11.99 18.34 -1.30
N LEU A 171 -13.13 18.95 -1.64
CA LEU A 171 -14.33 19.02 -0.80
C LEU A 171 -14.96 17.63 -0.66
N PRO A 172 -15.36 17.16 0.55
CA PRO A 172 -16.06 15.90 0.69
C PRO A 172 -17.58 16.07 0.55
N GLU A 173 -18.12 15.50 -0.54
CA GLU A 173 -19.55 15.37 -0.81
C GLU A 173 -20.21 14.35 0.16
N GLY A 174 -21.32 14.76 0.76
CA GLY A 174 -21.98 14.07 1.88
C GLY A 174 -22.69 12.77 1.48
N LYS A 175 -22.43 11.70 2.24
CA LYS A 175 -23.14 10.43 2.10
C LYS A 175 -24.38 10.41 3.01
N GLY A 176 -25.56 10.35 2.39
CA GLY A 176 -26.85 10.17 3.05
C GLY A 176 -26.91 8.89 3.89
N ARG A 177 -27.50 8.99 5.08
CA ARG A 177 -27.83 7.86 5.96
C ARG A 177 -29.31 7.53 5.81
N GLU A 178 -29.61 6.41 5.17
CA GLU A 178 -30.93 5.78 5.25
C GLU A 178 -31.16 5.21 6.65
N ARG A 179 -32.32 5.54 7.20
CA ARG A 179 -32.83 5.04 8.49
C ARG A 179 -33.49 3.68 8.23
N LYS A 180 -33.15 2.65 9.03
CA LYS A 180 -33.95 1.42 9.06
C LYS A 180 -34.59 1.26 10.44
N GLY A 181 -35.91 1.16 10.39
CA GLY A 181 -36.83 1.17 11.52
C GLY A 181 -36.74 -0.06 12.42
N LYS A 182 -37.29 0.18 13.60
CA LYS A 182 -37.46 -0.71 14.74
C LYS A 182 -38.82 -1.39 14.59
N GLU A 183 -38.88 -2.71 14.63
CA GLU A 183 -40.16 -3.40 14.86
C GLU A 183 -39.96 -4.60 15.78
N LYS A 184 -40.76 -4.59 16.85
CA LYS A 184 -40.97 -5.65 17.82
C LYS A 184 -42.02 -6.59 17.24
N THR A 185 -41.80 -7.89 17.35
CA THR A 185 -42.90 -8.85 17.53
C THR A 185 -42.36 -10.16 18.09
N THR A 186 -42.74 -10.45 19.33
CA THR A 186 -42.88 -11.80 19.87
C THR A 186 -43.99 -12.53 19.11
N PRO A 187 -43.96 -13.87 19.03
CA PRO A 187 -44.96 -14.59 19.84
C PRO A 187 -44.43 -15.86 20.52
N ASP A 188 -45.10 -16.17 21.62
CA ASP A 188 -45.04 -17.39 22.42
C ASP A 188 -45.39 -18.64 21.63
N HIS A 189 -44.65 -19.72 21.87
CA HIS A 189 -45.25 -21.06 21.99
C HIS A 189 -44.47 -21.94 22.96
N GLN A 190 -45.18 -22.33 24.03
CA GLN A 190 -44.84 -23.40 24.96
C GLN A 190 -44.81 -24.75 24.24
N ALA A 191 -43.74 -25.52 24.46
CA ALA A 191 -43.82 -26.97 24.44
C ALA A 191 -42.76 -27.54 25.40
N SER A 192 -43.27 -28.29 26.38
CA SER A 192 -42.56 -28.91 27.49
C SER A 192 -41.61 -30.02 27.03
N SER A 193 -40.44 -30.14 27.67
CA SER A 193 -39.85 -31.44 28.03
C SER A 193 -38.71 -31.24 29.04
N GLU A 194 -38.92 -31.73 30.25
CA GLU A 194 -37.89 -31.94 31.26
C GLU A 194 -37.00 -33.11 30.85
N VAL A 195 -35.71 -32.88 30.59
CA VAL A 195 -34.67 -33.92 30.68
C VAL A 195 -33.36 -33.30 31.20
N GLN A 196 -33.13 -33.51 32.50
CA GLN A 196 -31.86 -33.77 33.19
C GLN A 196 -30.70 -32.77 33.05
N ALA A 197 -30.53 -32.01 34.14
CA ALA A 197 -29.34 -31.24 34.48
C ALA A 197 -28.06 -32.12 34.48
N ARG A 198 -27.06 -31.64 33.75
CA ARG A 198 -25.65 -32.04 33.92
C ARG A 198 -24.93 -30.91 34.66
N PRO A 199 -24.06 -31.20 35.64
CA PRO A 199 -23.38 -30.17 36.40
C PRO A 199 -22.39 -29.39 35.53
N ASP A 200 -22.41 -28.06 35.64
CA ASP A 200 -21.49 -27.16 34.96
C ASP A 200 -20.03 -27.43 35.38
N PRO A 201 -19.06 -27.43 34.43
CA PRO A 201 -17.64 -27.43 34.78
C PRO A 201 -17.24 -26.06 35.37
N PRO A 202 -16.29 -26.01 36.32
CA PRO A 202 -16.07 -24.85 37.17
C PRO A 202 -15.54 -23.65 36.38
N ALA A 203 -16.00 -22.47 36.80
CA ALA A 203 -15.64 -21.16 36.31
C ALA A 203 -14.12 -21.00 36.13
N ALA A 204 -13.70 -20.73 34.89
CA ALA A 204 -12.39 -20.20 34.60
C ALA A 204 -12.22 -18.89 35.36
N VAL A 205 -11.21 -18.86 36.22
CA VAL A 205 -10.76 -17.74 37.04
C VAL A 205 -10.83 -16.44 36.24
N ALA A 206 -11.60 -15.47 36.75
CA ALA A 206 -11.77 -14.17 36.16
C ALA A 206 -10.40 -13.48 36.02
N ALA A 207 -9.88 -13.43 34.79
CA ALA A 207 -8.71 -12.61 34.49
C ALA A 207 -9.06 -11.16 34.84
N ASP A 208 -8.21 -10.49 35.63
CA ASP A 208 -8.30 -9.07 35.94
C ASP A 208 -8.38 -8.25 34.64
N ARG A 209 -9.59 -7.96 34.19
CA ARG A 209 -9.84 -7.10 33.04
C ARG A 209 -9.57 -5.68 33.50
N PHE A 210 -8.53 -5.07 32.94
CA PHE A 210 -8.16 -3.69 33.19
C PHE A 210 -9.38 -2.76 33.02
N ASP A 211 -9.78 -2.10 34.11
CA ASP A 211 -10.84 -1.11 34.10
C ASP A 211 -10.31 0.23 33.56
N ALA A 212 -10.60 0.47 32.29
CA ALA A 212 -10.20 1.67 31.58
C ALA A 212 -10.88 2.94 32.11
N ALA A 213 -12.12 2.84 32.62
CA ALA A 213 -12.86 3.99 33.11
C ALA A 213 -12.29 4.44 34.46
N ARG A 214 -12.07 3.48 35.36
CA ARG A 214 -11.44 3.73 36.66
C ARG A 214 -10.04 4.34 36.52
N PHE A 215 -9.23 3.83 35.59
CA PHE A 215 -7.91 4.37 35.32
C PHE A 215 -7.95 5.85 34.89
N LEU A 216 -8.88 6.24 34.02
CA LEU A 216 -8.97 7.64 33.58
C LEU A 216 -9.41 8.58 34.72
N VAL A 217 -10.32 8.12 35.57
CA VAL A 217 -10.80 8.87 36.74
C VAL A 217 -9.68 9.04 37.77
N GLU A 218 -8.89 8.00 38.04
CA GLU A 218 -7.70 8.07 38.89
C GLU A 218 -6.65 9.06 38.36
N GLN A 219 -6.61 9.30 37.04
CA GLN A 219 -5.73 10.30 36.42
C GLN A 219 -6.34 11.71 36.34
N GLY A 220 -7.49 11.94 36.98
CA GLY A 220 -8.14 13.25 37.08
C GLY A 220 -9.10 13.58 35.95
N ALA A 221 -9.63 12.58 35.23
CA ALA A 221 -10.76 12.78 34.32
C ALA A 221 -12.09 12.69 35.07
N ASP A 222 -13.09 13.45 34.62
CA ASP A 222 -14.46 13.30 35.08
C ASP A 222 -15.07 11.97 34.59
N GLN A 223 -15.96 11.37 35.39
CA GLN A 223 -16.59 10.08 35.10
C GLN A 223 -17.34 10.09 33.75
N GLN A 224 -18.04 11.18 33.44
CA GLN A 224 -18.77 11.32 32.18
C GLN A 224 -17.80 11.47 30.99
N THR A 225 -16.78 12.30 31.15
CA THR A 225 -15.77 12.53 30.11
C THR A 225 -15.00 11.25 29.78
N ALA A 226 -14.68 10.44 30.80
CA ALA A 226 -14.05 9.14 30.62
C ALA A 226 -14.96 8.15 29.86
N ALA A 227 -16.25 8.11 30.17
CA ALA A 227 -17.23 7.27 29.48
C ALA A 227 -17.36 7.67 28.00
N ASP A 228 -17.55 8.95 27.72
CA ASP A 228 -17.70 9.49 26.35
C ASP A 228 -16.46 9.18 25.49
N TYR A 229 -15.27 9.29 26.09
CA TYR A 229 -14.01 8.98 25.40
C TYR A 229 -13.86 7.48 25.10
N LEU A 230 -14.31 6.61 25.99
CA LEU A 230 -14.30 5.16 25.75
C LEU A 230 -15.30 4.75 24.66
N GLU A 231 -16.46 5.39 24.60
CA GLU A 231 -17.42 5.20 23.50
C GLU A 231 -16.84 5.65 22.17
N LEU A 232 -16.17 6.80 22.13
CA LEU A 232 -15.47 7.30 20.94
C LEU A 232 -14.40 6.31 20.47
N ARG A 233 -13.59 5.78 21.40
CA ARG A 233 -12.56 4.77 21.07
C ARG A 233 -13.18 3.48 20.55
N LYS A 234 -14.28 3.02 21.13
CA LYS A 234 -15.03 1.86 20.63
C LYS A 234 -15.57 2.10 19.22
N ALA A 235 -16.17 3.27 18.96
CA ALA A 235 -16.66 3.64 17.63
C ALA A 235 -15.54 3.71 16.58
N LYS A 236 -14.34 4.16 16.99
CA LYS A 236 -13.14 4.20 16.14
C LYS A 236 -12.33 2.91 16.11
N LYS A 237 -12.78 1.84 16.77
CA LYS A 237 -12.08 0.55 16.88
C LYS A 237 -10.65 0.69 17.44
N ALA A 238 -10.43 1.67 18.30
CA ALA A 238 -9.16 1.85 19.00
C ALA A 238 -9.14 1.04 20.30
N ALA A 239 -8.02 0.37 20.59
CA ALA A 239 -7.90 -0.46 21.78
C ALA A 239 -7.76 0.39 23.05
N SER A 240 -8.63 0.16 24.04
CA SER A 240 -8.59 0.83 25.36
C SER A 240 -7.72 0.07 26.37
N THR A 241 -6.50 -0.28 25.97
CA THR A 241 -5.53 -0.95 26.84
C THR A 241 -4.82 0.04 27.77
N ARG A 242 -4.25 -0.45 28.88
CA ARG A 242 -3.49 0.36 29.85
C ARG A 242 -2.40 1.19 29.19
N THR A 243 -1.63 0.61 28.27
CA THR A 243 -0.57 1.31 27.53
C THR A 243 -1.12 2.44 26.66
N ALA A 244 -2.24 2.19 25.97
CA ALA A 244 -2.86 3.18 25.08
C ALA A 244 -3.47 4.37 25.82
N LEU A 245 -3.92 4.18 27.07
CA LEU A 245 -4.41 5.27 27.92
C LEU A 245 -3.25 6.00 28.61
N ARG A 246 -2.21 5.30 29.08
CA ARG A 246 -0.98 5.93 29.60
C ARG A 246 -0.34 6.86 28.58
N ALA A 247 -0.32 6.49 27.30
CA ALA A 247 0.20 7.35 26.25
C ALA A 247 -0.56 8.69 26.16
N VAL A 248 -1.90 8.65 26.24
CA VAL A 248 -2.74 9.86 26.20
C VAL A 248 -2.50 10.74 27.42
N VAL A 249 -2.39 10.13 28.60
CA VAL A 249 -2.10 10.85 29.85
C VAL A 249 -0.70 11.49 29.81
N ALA A 250 0.30 10.78 29.29
CA ALA A 250 1.66 11.30 29.14
C ALA A 250 1.72 12.48 28.15
N GLU A 251 0.97 12.41 27.06
CA GLU A 251 0.88 13.51 26.08
C GLU A 251 0.11 14.72 26.62
N ALA A 252 -0.92 14.50 27.44
CA ALA A 252 -1.60 15.58 28.16
C ALA A 252 -0.65 16.29 29.15
N ALA A 253 0.17 15.51 29.88
CA ALA A 253 1.19 16.03 30.78
C ALA A 253 2.27 16.85 30.04
N LYS A 254 2.71 16.40 28.87
CA LYS A 254 3.65 17.16 28.01
C LYS A 254 3.08 18.49 27.55
N ALA A 255 1.79 18.53 27.21
CA ALA A 255 1.09 19.76 26.83
C ALA A 255 0.78 20.69 28.03
N GLY A 256 1.08 20.27 29.27
CA GLY A 256 0.77 21.03 30.47
C GLY A 256 -0.72 21.20 30.74
N ILE A 257 -1.59 20.37 30.14
CA ILE A 257 -3.04 20.42 30.33
C ILE A 257 -3.53 19.24 31.19
N PRO A 258 -4.57 19.43 32.01
CA PRO A 258 -5.13 18.33 32.79
C PRO A 258 -5.78 17.28 31.86
N VAL A 259 -5.72 16.01 32.27
CA VAL A 259 -6.22 14.87 31.48
C VAL A 259 -7.68 15.06 31.09
N GLY A 260 -8.52 15.59 31.99
CA GLY A 260 -9.92 15.92 31.69
C GLY A 260 -10.06 16.82 30.45
N VAL A 261 -9.29 17.91 30.36
CA VAL A 261 -9.33 18.85 29.23
C VAL A 261 -8.83 18.19 27.93
N ALA A 262 -7.80 17.35 28.03
CA ALA A 262 -7.32 16.57 26.88
C ALA A 262 -8.40 15.62 26.34
N LEU A 263 -9.11 14.92 27.23
CA LEU A 263 -10.21 14.02 26.85
C LEU A 263 -11.41 14.78 26.28
N THR A 264 -11.81 15.91 26.88
CA THR A 264 -12.87 16.77 26.33
C THR A 264 -12.51 17.24 24.92
N THR A 265 -11.25 17.62 24.70
CA THR A 265 -10.75 18.00 23.36
C THR A 265 -10.81 16.84 22.38
N CYS A 266 -10.44 15.63 22.83
CA CYS A 266 -10.57 14.42 22.04
C CYS A 266 -12.02 14.13 21.65
N CYS A 267 -12.97 14.24 22.59
CA CYS A 267 -14.40 14.05 22.32
C CYS A 267 -14.93 15.10 21.34
N ALA A 268 -14.60 16.38 21.53
CA ALA A 268 -15.04 17.47 20.67
C ALA A 268 -14.51 17.36 19.23
N ARG A 269 -13.26 16.91 19.05
CA ARG A 269 -12.61 16.76 17.73
C ARG A 269 -12.73 15.36 17.14
N GLY A 270 -13.34 14.44 17.86
CA GLY A 270 -13.45 13.04 17.45
C GLY A 270 -12.11 12.28 17.47
N TRP A 271 -11.12 12.65 18.27
CA TRP A 271 -9.79 12.03 18.27
C TRP A 271 -9.72 10.82 19.20
N ALA A 272 -9.20 9.69 18.70
CA ALA A 272 -9.01 8.48 19.50
C ALA A 272 -7.67 8.45 20.27
N GLY A 273 -6.80 9.42 20.02
CA GLY A 273 -5.51 9.61 20.69
C GLY A 273 -5.26 11.10 20.88
N PHE A 274 -4.19 11.44 21.60
CA PHE A 274 -3.81 12.81 21.91
C PHE A 274 -2.30 12.95 21.74
N LYS A 275 -1.84 14.07 21.18
CA LYS A 275 -0.42 14.47 21.15
C LYS A 275 -0.31 15.92 21.58
N ALA A 276 0.76 16.28 22.29
CA ALA A 276 0.96 17.63 22.79
C ALA A 276 1.00 18.69 21.67
N ASP A 277 1.71 18.38 20.58
CA ASP A 277 1.88 19.25 19.40
C ASP A 277 0.57 19.65 18.71
N TRP A 278 -0.55 19.00 19.03
CA TRP A 278 -1.85 19.27 18.42
C TRP A 278 -2.61 20.43 19.08
N VAL A 279 -2.19 20.84 20.27
CA VAL A 279 -2.87 21.88 21.09
C VAL A 279 -1.97 23.10 21.31
N GLU A 280 -0.68 23.00 21.01
CA GLU A 280 0.21 24.16 21.05
C GLU A 280 -0.18 25.21 19.99
N PRO A 281 -0.32 26.49 20.38
CA PRO A 281 -0.40 27.57 19.41
C PRO A 281 0.98 27.72 18.76
N LYS A 282 1.12 27.25 17.52
CA LYS A 282 2.31 27.59 16.71
C LYS A 282 2.46 29.12 16.68
N PRO A 283 3.64 29.71 16.97
CA PRO A 283 3.87 31.09 16.63
C PRO A 283 3.62 31.24 15.13
N ARG A 284 2.71 32.15 14.75
CA ARG A 284 2.40 32.44 13.35
C ARG A 284 3.71 32.79 12.67
N ASP A 285 4.07 32.09 11.61
CA ASP A 285 5.17 32.51 10.74
C ASP A 285 4.91 33.97 10.36
N GLY A 286 5.81 34.86 10.78
CA GLY A 286 5.73 36.28 10.42
C GLY A 286 5.77 36.44 8.90
N PRO A 287 5.29 37.59 8.36
CA PRO A 287 5.23 37.79 6.92
C PRO A 287 6.59 37.52 6.28
N ALA A 288 6.59 36.75 5.20
CA ALA A 288 7.79 36.35 4.46
C ALA A 288 8.66 37.58 4.19
N LYS A 289 9.95 37.50 4.57
CA LYS A 289 10.93 38.56 4.27
C LYS A 289 10.87 38.86 2.78
N ALA A 290 10.59 40.12 2.42
CA ALA A 290 10.54 40.57 1.05
C ALA A 290 11.82 40.15 0.31
N ALA A 291 11.66 39.38 -0.77
CA ALA A 291 12.78 39.01 -1.64
C ALA A 291 13.40 40.30 -2.19
N LYS A 292 14.72 40.44 -2.06
CA LYS A 292 15.46 41.60 -2.58
C LYS A 292 15.24 41.68 -4.10
N PHE A 293 14.83 42.84 -4.58
CA PHE A 293 14.60 43.11 -6.00
C PHE A 293 15.88 42.88 -6.80
N ASP A 294 15.82 41.97 -7.79
CA ASP A 294 16.92 41.70 -8.73
C ASP A 294 16.69 42.47 -10.04
N PRO A 295 17.48 43.53 -10.32
CA PRO A 295 17.32 44.36 -11.50
C PRO A 295 17.69 43.64 -12.81
N VAL A 296 18.57 42.63 -12.78
CA VAL A 296 19.00 41.91 -14.00
C VAL A 296 17.92 40.94 -14.45
N ALA A 297 17.30 40.23 -13.50
CA ALA A 297 16.16 39.37 -13.78
C ALA A 297 14.97 40.14 -14.35
N HIS A 298 14.76 41.39 -13.90
CA HIS A 298 13.70 42.26 -14.40
C HIS A 298 13.92 42.67 -15.87
N VAL A 299 15.14 43.06 -16.24
CA VAL A 299 15.48 43.48 -17.61
C VAL A 299 15.42 42.31 -18.60
N ASN A 300 15.92 41.13 -18.20
CA ASN A 300 15.89 39.96 -19.06
C ASN A 300 14.47 39.47 -19.34
N ARG A 301 13.54 39.65 -18.39
CA ARG A 301 12.13 39.29 -18.55
C ARG A 301 11.38 40.24 -19.50
N ASN A 302 11.78 41.51 -19.54
CA ASN A 302 11.11 42.56 -20.32
C ASN A 302 11.81 42.88 -21.65
N ARG A 303 12.82 42.10 -22.06
CA ARG A 303 13.50 42.29 -23.34
C ARG A 303 12.61 41.80 -24.49
N ILE A 304 11.97 42.74 -25.18
CA ILE A 304 11.16 42.51 -26.38
C ILE A 304 12.03 41.83 -27.45
N ARG A 305 11.65 40.62 -27.87
CA ARG A 305 12.22 39.95 -29.05
C ARG A 305 11.72 40.68 -30.30
N GLN A 306 12.56 41.52 -30.91
CA GLN A 306 12.29 41.98 -32.27
C GLN A 306 12.49 40.78 -33.19
N SER A 307 11.39 40.18 -33.66
CA SER A 307 11.39 39.12 -34.64
C SER A 307 11.68 39.70 -36.02
N GLU A 308 12.75 39.21 -36.64
CA GLU A 308 13.05 39.34 -38.07
C GLU A 308 11.93 38.67 -38.89
N THR A 309 10.90 39.43 -39.23
CA THR A 309 9.94 39.06 -40.27
C THR A 309 9.56 40.30 -41.06
N ALA A 310 10.46 40.73 -41.94
CA ALA A 310 10.10 41.59 -43.06
C ALA A 310 11.12 41.38 -44.20
N ASN A 311 10.58 41.11 -45.39
CA ASN A 311 11.25 41.11 -46.70
C ASN A 311 11.77 39.74 -47.19
N ILE A 312 10.84 38.82 -47.47
CA ILE A 312 10.98 37.91 -48.61
C ILE A 312 9.89 38.32 -49.59
N ILE A 313 10.26 39.04 -50.64
CA ILE A 313 9.37 39.36 -51.77
C ILE A 313 9.47 38.18 -52.72
N ASP A 314 8.41 37.39 -52.81
CA ASP A 314 8.28 36.29 -53.76
C ASP A 314 7.95 36.87 -55.15
N ILE A 315 8.85 36.73 -56.11
CA ILE A 315 8.62 37.10 -57.51
C ILE A 315 8.59 35.80 -58.31
N THR A 316 7.42 35.17 -58.41
CA THR A 316 7.18 34.04 -59.31
C THR A 316 5.84 34.20 -60.07
N ALA A 317 6.01 34.64 -61.33
CA ALA A 317 5.39 34.28 -62.62
C ALA A 317 3.88 34.01 -62.84
N GLU A 318 3.46 34.43 -64.05
CA GLU A 318 2.33 33.98 -64.90
C GLU A 318 0.95 34.63 -64.67
N ARG A 319 0.09 34.92 -65.64
CA ARG A 319 0.06 35.12 -67.12
C ARG A 319 -1.44 35.41 -67.42
N LEU A 320 -1.74 36.08 -68.54
CA LEU A 320 -3.06 36.18 -69.23
C LEU A 320 -4.02 37.29 -68.78
N ALA A 321 -4.08 38.38 -69.56
CA ALA A 321 -5.16 38.68 -70.53
C ALA A 321 -4.78 39.93 -71.32
#